data_AF-A0A943IV25-F1
#
_entry.id   AF-A0A943IV25-F1
#
_cell.length_a   1.000
_cell.length_b   1.000
_cell.length_c   1.000
_cell.angle_alpha   90.00
_cell.angle_beta   90.00
_cell.angle_gamma   90.00
#
_symmetry.space_group_name_H-M   'P 1'
#
loop_
_entity.id
_entity.type
_entity.pdbx_description
1 polymer ?
#
loop_
_entity_poly.entity_id
_entity_poly.type
_entity_poly.pdbx_seq_one_letter_code
_entity_poly.pdbx_strand_id
1 'polypeptide(L)' 'MIKEELVNNNELIRHYSSDGKTILQIETGIEYLEAVDVIPCKYTYEETEHTLDTIQTNK' A
#
# COMPACT_ATOMS: atom_id res chain seq x y z
N MET A 1 -7.67 8.19 1.23
CA MET A 1 -7.96 7.54 -0.06
C MET A 1 -6.69 6.92 -0.64
N ILE A 2 -6.77 5.71 -1.20
CA ILE A 2 -5.63 5.08 -1.89
C ILE A 2 -5.25 5.86 -3.16
N LYS A 3 -3.95 6.00 -3.40
CA LYS A 3 -3.35 6.61 -4.59
C LYS A 3 -2.38 5.64 -5.24
N GLU A 4 -2.23 5.84 -6.54
CA GLU A 4 -1.36 5.07 -7.41
C GLU A 4 -0.41 6.01 -8.14
N GLU A 5 0.87 5.65 -8.19
CA GLU A 5 1.91 6.42 -8.86
C GLU A 5 2.79 5.50 -9.70
N LEU A 6 2.95 5.80 -10.99
CA LEU A 6 3.87 5.09 -11.85
C LEU A 6 5.31 5.47 -11.48
N VAL A 7 6.14 4.46 -11.23
CA VAL A 7 7.54 4.63 -10.87
C VAL A 7 8.42 3.76 -11.76
N ASN A 8 9.74 3.94 -11.69
CA ASN A 8 10.70 3.20 -12.51
C ASN A 8 10.33 3.20 -14.01
N ASN A 9 10.28 4.38 -14.63
CA ASN A 9 9.93 4.54 -16.05
C ASN A 9 8.61 3.87 -16.48
N ASN A 10 7.59 3.89 -15.60
CA ASN A 10 6.29 3.28 -15.81
C ASN A 10 6.29 1.73 -15.90
N GLU A 11 7.35 1.08 -15.42
CA GLU A 11 7.39 -0.39 -15.30
C GLU A 11 6.74 -0.89 -14.00
N LEU A 12 6.74 -0.04 -12.97
CA LEU A 12 6.22 -0.34 -11.65
C LEU A 12 5.13 0.67 -11.26
N ILE A 13 4.29 0.26 -10.33
CA ILE A 13 3.25 1.09 -9.75
C ILE A 13 3.32 1.01 -8.24
N ARG A 14 3.31 2.18 -7.61
CA ARG A 14 3.33 2.35 -6.17
C ARG A 14 1.91 2.61 -5.67
N HIS A 15 1.45 1.81 -4.73
CA HIS A 15 0.20 1.97 -4.00
C HIS A 15 0.49 2.52 -2.61
N TYR A 16 -0.21 3.60 -2.22
CA TYR A 16 -0.07 4.19 -0.90
C TYR A 16 -1.32 4.99 -0.53
N SER A 17 -1.54 5.21 0.75
CA SER A 17 -2.65 6.06 1.22
C SER A 17 -2.23 7.53 1.25
N SER A 18 -3.07 8.42 0.72
CA SER A 18 -2.78 9.87 0.73
C SER A 18 -2.90 10.51 2.10
N ASP A 19 -3.52 9.82 3.04
CA ASP A 19 -3.95 10.36 4.32
C ASP A 19 -3.04 9.86 5.48
N GLY A 20 -1.91 9.23 5.14
CA GLY A 20 -0.94 8.70 6.11
C GLY A 20 -1.41 7.42 6.81
N LYS A 21 -2.52 6.84 6.36
CA LYS A 21 -2.99 5.51 6.75
C LYS A 21 -2.24 4.40 6.01
N THR A 22 -2.41 3.16 6.45
CA THR A 22 -1.83 1.97 5.84
C THR A 22 -2.76 1.43 4.75
N ILE A 23 -2.23 0.50 3.94
CA ILE A 23 -2.95 -0.21 2.90
C ILE A 23 -2.92 -1.71 3.20
N LEU A 24 -4.06 -2.38 3.02
CA LEU A 24 -4.19 -3.84 3.15
C LEU A 24 -4.11 -4.46 1.77
N GLN A 25 -3.21 -5.42 1.59
CA GLN A 25 -3.21 -6.28 0.41
C GLN A 25 -4.28 -7.36 0.57
N ILE A 26 -5.32 -7.34 -0.27
CA ILE A 26 -6.52 -8.17 -0.08
C ILE A 26 -6.21 -9.67 -0.15
N GLU A 27 -5.35 -10.08 -1.08
CA GLU A 27 -5.08 -11.50 -1.33
C GLU A 27 -4.26 -12.15 -0.22
N THR A 28 -3.49 -11.38 0.54
CA THR A 28 -2.61 -11.89 1.62
C THR A 28 -3.05 -11.49 3.01
N GLY A 29 -3.89 -10.46 3.13
CA GLY A 29 -4.27 -9.87 4.41
C GLY A 29 -3.12 -9.12 5.11
N ILE A 30 -2.05 -8.78 4.40
CA ILE A 30 -0.90 -8.10 4.97
C ILE A 30 -1.05 -6.58 4.78
N GLU A 31 -0.81 -5.84 5.87
CA GLU A 31 -0.82 -4.39 5.84
C GLU A 31 0.57 -3.81 5.58
N TYR A 32 0.59 -2.75 4.77
CA TYR A 32 1.79 -2.02 4.37
C TYR A 32 1.55 -0.53 4.49
N LEU A 33 2.62 0.24 4.57
CA LEU A 33 2.55 1.70 4.44
C LEU A 33 2.41 2.12 2.98
N GLU A 34 3.13 1.40 2.15
CA GLU A 34 3.13 1.49 0.71
C GLU A 34 3.56 0.14 0.15
N ALA A 35 3.11 -0.15 -1.06
CA ALA A 35 3.52 -1.33 -1.81
C ALA A 35 3.94 -0.91 -3.22
N VAL A 36 4.95 -1.57 -3.77
CA VAL A 36 5.39 -1.36 -5.15
C VAL A 36 5.25 -2.68 -5.88
N ASP A 37 4.47 -2.67 -6.95
CA ASP A 37 4.18 -3.84 -7.76
C ASP A 37 4.62 -3.66 -9.22
N VAL A 38 4.85 -4.81 -9.86
CA VAL A 38 5.12 -4.90 -11.30
C VAL A 38 3.81 -4.79 -12.06
N ILE A 39 3.83 -4.07 -13.19
CA ILE A 39 2.67 -3.97 -14.08
C ILE A 39 2.67 -5.16 -15.06
N PRO A 40 1.55 -5.90 -15.23
CA PRO A 40 0.24 -5.69 -14.59
C PRO A 40 0.20 -6.15 -13.13
N CYS A 41 -0.48 -5.38 -12.27
CA CYS A 41 -0.60 -5.68 -10.84
C CYS A 41 -1.19 -7.08 -10.61
N LYS A 42 -0.54 -7.84 -9.74
CA LYS A 42 -1.04 -9.14 -9.28
C LYS A 42 -1.98 -9.02 -8.09
N TYR A 43 -1.83 -7.97 -7.30
CA TYR A 43 -2.51 -7.78 -6.02
C TYR A 43 -3.40 -6.56 -6.04
N THR A 44 -4.40 -6.56 -5.16
CA THR A 44 -5.30 -5.45 -4.93
C THR A 44 -5.11 -4.88 -3.53
N TYR A 45 -5.36 -3.58 -3.40
CA TYR A 45 -5.13 -2.85 -2.16
C TYR A 45 -6.35 -2.02 -1.77
N GLU A 46 -6.63 -1.97 -0.48
CA GLU A 46 -7.57 -1.02 0.11
C GLU A 46 -6.91 -0.21 1.21
N GLU A 47 -7.40 1.00 1.42
CA GLU A 47 -6.95 1.82 2.55
C GLU A 47 -7.61 1.32 3.84
N THR A 48 -6.83 1.23 4.92
CA THR A 48 -7.34 0.85 6.24
C THR A 48 -7.49 2.09 7.13
N GLU A 49 -8.06 1.92 8.32
CA GLU A 49 -8.12 2.98 9.34
C GLU A 49 -6.83 3.07 10.18
N HIS A 50 -5.87 2.15 10.00
CA HIS A 50 -4.64 2.11 10.79
C HIS A 50 -3.61 3.11 10.26
N THR A 51 -2.93 3.80 11.17
CA THR A 51 -1.82 4.71 10.86
C THR A 51 -0.47 4.11 11.20
N LEU A 52 0.61 4.73 10.71
CA LEU A 52 2.01 4.44 11.05
C LEU A 52 2.26 4.12 12.52
N ASP A 53 1.65 4.92 13.41
CA ASP A 53 1.84 4.82 14.86
C ASP A 53 1.26 3.52 15.44
N THR A 54 0.28 2.92 14.75
CA THR A 54 -0.43 1.71 15.18
C THR A 54 0.38 0.44 14.90
N ILE A 55 1.22 0.45 13.86
CA ILE A 55 2.02 -0.73 13.47
C ILE A 55 3.27 -0.89 14.37
N GLN A 56 3.74 0.19 15.02
CA GLN A 56 4.96 0.17 15.84
C GLN A 56 4.77 -0.22 17.32
N THR A 57 3.54 -0.47 17.79
CA THR A 57 3.27 -0.68 19.23
C THR A 57 3.41 -2.13 19.72
N ASN A 58 3.99 -3.05 18.95
CA ASN A 58 4.25 -4.43 19.39
C ASN A 58 5.74 -4.79 19.32
N LYS A 59 6.58 -4.08 20.08
CA LYS A 59 7.97 -4.49 20.30
C LYS A 59 8.32 -4.53 21.79
#